data_AF-A0A6G2KXB5-F1
#
_entry.id   AF-A0A6G2KXB5-F1
#
_cell.length_a   1.000
_cell.length_b   1.000
_cell.length_c   1.000
_cell.angle_alpha   90.00
_cell.angle_beta   90.00
_cell.angle_gamma   90.00
#
_symmetry.space_group_name_H-M   'P 1'
#
loop_
_entity.id
_entity.type
_entity.pdbx_description
1 polymer ?
#
loop_
_entity_poly.entity_id
_entity_poly.type
_entity_poly.pdbx_seq_one_letter_code
_entity_poly.pdbx_strand_id
1 'polypeptide(L)'
;MQIIADLLTVTQDSGMKGIGTTSLLTRANLSHSRLGKFLDNLTGAGLVTKIEYDGRHTFVITPRGRQYLETYEQFSKIAESFGLEL
;
A
#
# COMPACT_ATOMS: atom_id res chain seq x y z
N MET A 1 -6.64 -0.50 -10.52
CA MET A 1 -5.37 -0.71 -9.75
C MET A 1 -5.57 -0.52 -8.23
N GLN A 2 -6.80 -0.71 -7.77
CA GLN A 2 -7.24 -0.40 -6.41
C GLN A 2 -6.42 -1.09 -5.31
N ILE A 3 -6.04 -2.37 -5.50
CA ILE A 3 -5.27 -3.14 -4.51
C ILE A 3 -3.95 -2.45 -4.10
N ILE A 4 -3.26 -1.80 -5.04
CA ILE A 4 -2.01 -1.08 -4.74
C ILE A 4 -2.31 0.14 -3.87
N ALA A 5 -3.35 0.90 -4.22
CA ALA A 5 -3.78 2.05 -3.43
C ALA A 5 -4.22 1.60 -2.03
N ASP A 6 -5.02 0.54 -1.92
CA ASP A 6 -5.47 -0.01 -0.63
C ASP A 6 -4.29 -0.39 0.27
N LEU A 7 -3.30 -1.10 -0.28
CA LEU A 7 -2.10 -1.48 0.47
C LEU A 7 -1.29 -0.27 0.92
N LEU A 8 -1.10 0.72 0.05
CA LEU A 8 -0.38 1.94 0.39
C LEU A 8 -1.13 2.73 1.47
N THR A 9 -2.45 2.89 1.35
CA THR A 9 -3.31 3.55 2.35
C THR A 9 -3.19 2.86 3.70
N VAL A 10 -3.30 1.53 3.75
CA VAL A 10 -3.14 0.77 5.00
C VAL A 10 -1.75 0.97 5.63
N THR A 11 -0.69 1.00 4.82
CA THR A 11 0.67 1.27 5.32
C THR A 11 0.87 2.72 5.79
N GLN A 12 0.18 3.69 5.16
CA GLN A 12 0.18 5.09 5.57
C GLN A 12 -0.53 5.27 6.92
N ASP A 13 -1.72 4.71 7.07
CA ASP A 13 -2.55 4.80 8.27
C ASP A 13 -1.89 4.15 9.49
N SER A 14 -0.98 3.19 9.24
CA SER A 14 -0.23 2.51 10.30
C SER A 14 0.96 3.33 10.84
N GLY A 15 1.27 4.45 10.19
CA GLY A 15 2.29 5.40 10.63
C GLY A 15 3.71 4.80 10.67
N MET A 16 4.57 5.39 11.50
CA MET A 16 6.01 5.06 11.54
C MET A 16 6.30 3.66 12.12
N LYS A 17 5.38 3.08 12.89
CA LYS A 17 5.52 1.70 13.40
C LYS A 17 5.36 0.66 12.29
N GLY A 18 4.69 1.07 11.20
CA GLY A 18 4.35 0.21 10.09
C GLY A 18 3.31 -0.84 10.46
N ILE A 19 3.08 -1.73 9.51
CA ILE A 19 2.12 -2.83 9.65
C ILE A 19 2.78 -4.17 9.32
N GLY A 20 2.51 -5.19 10.13
CA GLY A 20 2.99 -6.54 9.88
C GLY A 20 2.21 -7.24 8.78
N THR A 21 2.82 -8.26 8.15
CA THR A 21 2.20 -9.04 7.06
C THR A 21 0.83 -9.59 7.43
N THR A 22 0.66 -10.13 8.64
CA THR A 22 -0.62 -10.71 9.10
C THR A 22 -1.74 -9.67 9.15
N SER A 23 -1.44 -8.45 9.62
CA SER A 23 -2.41 -7.36 9.68
C SER A 23 -2.70 -6.77 8.29
N LEU A 24 -1.73 -6.81 7.36
CA LEU A 24 -1.96 -6.47 5.96
C LEU A 24 -2.90 -7.46 5.27
N LEU A 25 -2.77 -8.77 5.54
CA LEU A 25 -3.65 -9.79 4.96
C LEU A 25 -5.11 -9.57 5.34
N THR A 26 -5.37 -9.29 6.62
CA THR A 26 -6.74 -9.09 7.11
C THR A 26 -7.36 -7.81 6.58
N ARG A 27 -6.56 -6.75 6.33
CA ARG A 27 -7.05 -5.47 5.82
C ARG A 27 -7.18 -5.39 4.30
N ALA A 28 -6.29 -6.04 3.55
CA ALA A 28 -6.26 -5.95 2.09
C ALA A 28 -7.19 -6.95 1.38
N ASN A 29 -7.86 -7.86 2.11
CA ASN A 29 -8.69 -8.93 1.55
C ASN A 29 -7.94 -9.77 0.48
N LEU A 30 -6.66 -10.06 0.74
CA LEU A 30 -5.79 -10.82 -0.16
C LEU A 30 -5.38 -12.15 0.47
N SER A 31 -5.18 -13.17 -0.38
CA SER A 31 -4.51 -14.39 0.06
C SER A 31 -3.02 -14.14 0.32
N HIS A 32 -2.40 -15.00 1.14
CA HIS A 32 -0.99 -14.90 1.51
C HIS A 32 -0.04 -14.81 0.30
N SER A 33 -0.23 -15.67 -0.70
CA SER A 33 0.58 -15.68 -1.93
C SER A 33 0.44 -14.39 -2.74
N ARG A 34 -0.78 -13.83 -2.83
CA ARG A 34 -1.03 -12.58 -3.57
C ARG A 34 -0.40 -11.40 -2.86
N LEU A 35 -0.58 -11.29 -1.53
CA LEU A 35 0.01 -10.21 -0.77
C LEU A 35 1.54 -10.22 -0.87
N GLY A 36 2.19 -11.38 -0.77
CA GLY A 36 3.64 -11.49 -0.90
C GLY A 36 4.15 -10.88 -2.20
N LYS A 37 3.54 -11.25 -3.34
CA LYS A 37 3.89 -10.67 -4.64
C LYS A 37 3.68 -9.15 -4.71
N PHE A 38 2.60 -8.65 -4.10
CA PHE A 38 2.39 -7.20 -4.05
C PHE A 38 3.42 -6.51 -3.17
N LEU A 39 3.74 -7.03 -1.98
CA LEU A 39 4.76 -6.44 -1.11
C LEU A 39 6.14 -6.45 -1.75
N ASP A 40 6.50 -7.53 -2.46
CA ASP A 40 7.75 -7.60 -3.23
C ASP A 40 7.79 -6.53 -4.32
N ASN A 41 6.69 -6.37 -5.08
CA ASN A 41 6.58 -5.34 -6.11
C ASN A 41 6.63 -3.91 -5.53
N LEU A 42 5.90 -3.65 -4.45
CA LEU A 42 5.85 -2.34 -3.81
C LEU A 42 7.20 -1.97 -3.17
N THR A 43 7.87 -2.94 -2.56
CA THR A 43 9.21 -2.75 -1.98
C THR A 43 10.24 -2.55 -3.09
N GLY A 44 10.21 -3.37 -4.15
CA GLY A 44 11.08 -3.24 -5.32
C GLY A 44 10.89 -1.92 -6.08
N ALA A 45 9.66 -1.40 -6.12
CA ALA A 45 9.35 -0.08 -6.68
C ALA A 45 9.69 1.09 -5.72
N GLY A 46 10.06 0.80 -4.48
CA GLY A 46 10.37 1.81 -3.46
C GLY A 46 9.14 2.59 -2.96
N LEU A 47 7.94 2.02 -3.06
CA LEU A 47 6.69 2.63 -2.58
C LEU A 47 6.44 2.31 -1.09
N VAL A 48 6.92 1.16 -0.64
CA VAL A 48 6.98 0.78 0.78
C VAL A 48 8.39 0.35 1.14
N THR A 49 8.72 0.40 2.42
CA THR A 49 9.96 -0.14 2.96
C THR A 49 9.66 -1.10 4.10
N LYS A 50 10.49 -2.14 4.22
CA LYS A 50 10.43 -3.10 5.32
C LYS A 50 11.35 -2.60 6.43
N ILE A 51 10.82 -2.48 7.65
CA ILE A 51 11.57 -2.11 8.85
C ILE A 51 11.43 -3.20 9.91
N GLU A 52 12.26 -3.12 10.94
CA GLU A 52 12.08 -3.89 12.16
C GLU A 52 11.49 -2.99 13.25
N TYR A 53 10.40 -3.43 13.87
CA TYR A 53 9.75 -2.77 14.98
C TYR A 53 9.28 -3.82 15.97
N ASP A 54 9.66 -3.68 17.24
CA ASP A 54 9.28 -4.61 18.32
C ASP A 54 9.63 -6.09 18.01
N GLY A 55 10.83 -6.31 17.46
CA GLY A 55 11.32 -7.65 17.07
C GLY A 55 10.55 -8.29 15.90
N ARG A 56 9.75 -7.52 15.18
CA ARG A 56 8.94 -7.98 14.04
C ARG A 56 9.22 -7.16 12.81
N HIS A 57 9.09 -7.80 11.65
CA HIS A 57 9.12 -7.09 10.38
C HIS A 57 7.78 -6.40 10.11
N THR A 58 7.84 -5.09 9.89
CA THR A 58 6.70 -4.27 9.50
C THR A 58 7.00 -3.49 8.22
N PHE A 59 5.94 -3.02 7.55
CA PHE A 59 6.02 -2.25 6.32
C PHE A 59 5.54 -0.83 6.55
N VAL A 60 6.29 0.15 6.07
CA VAL A 60 5.98 1.59 6.16
C VAL A 60 5.96 2.19 4.76
N ILE A 61 5.02 3.10 4.51
CA ILE A 61 4.96 3.84 3.24
C ILE A 61 6.17 4.77 3.10
N THR A 62 6.77 4.81 1.92
CA THR A 62 7.86 5.77 1.63
C THR A 62 7.28 7.13 1.22
N PRO A 63 8.09 8.20 1.16
CA PRO A 63 7.66 9.45 0.53
C PRO A 63 7.16 9.27 -0.91
N ARG A 64 7.82 8.39 -1.68
CA ARG A 64 7.41 8.05 -3.05
C ARG A 64 6.06 7.33 -3.09
N GLY A 65 5.82 6.43 -2.14
CA GLY A 65 4.52 5.76 -1.98
C GLY A 65 3.39 6.75 -1.71
N ARG A 66 3.63 7.77 -0.87
CA ARG A 66 2.67 8.84 -0.60
C ARG A 66 2.35 9.67 -1.83
N GLN A 67 3.39 10.06 -2.59
CA GLN A 67 3.21 10.78 -3.84
C GLN A 67 2.40 9.96 -4.87
N TYR A 68 2.64 8.64 -4.93
CA TYR A 68 1.86 7.75 -5.78
C TYR A 68 0.37 7.77 -5.38
N LEU A 69 0.05 7.68 -4.08
CA LEU A 69 -1.33 7.73 -3.59
C LEU A 69 -2.03 9.04 -3.98
N GLU A 70 -1.38 10.18 -3.75
CA GLU A 70 -1.94 11.49 -4.10
C GLU A 70 -2.25 11.58 -5.61
N THR A 71 -1.31 11.10 -6.44
CA THR A 71 -1.50 11.06 -7.91
C THR A 71 -2.65 10.12 -8.30
N TYR A 72 -2.75 8.97 -7.64
CA TYR A 72 -3.83 8.01 -7.88
C TYR A 72 -5.20 8.59 -7.53
N GLU A 73 -5.32 9.29 -6.40
CA GLU A 73 -6.56 9.96 -6.01
C GLU A 73 -6.97 11.06 -6.99
N GLN A 74 -6.01 11.87 -7.45
CA GLN A 74 -6.25 12.89 -8.48
C GLN A 74 -6.74 12.26 -9.78
N PHE A 75 -6.06 11.20 -10.23
CA PHE A 75 -6.45 10.48 -11.44
C PHE A 75 -7.83 9.84 -11.30
N SER A 76 -8.16 9.29 -10.13
CA SER A 76 -9.48 8.71 -9.86
C SER A 76 -10.59 9.75 -9.96
N LYS A 77 -10.40 10.94 -9.40
CA LYS A 77 -11.38 12.03 -9.50
C LYS A 77 -11.59 12.48 -10.94
N ILE A 78 -10.51 12.51 -11.73
CA ILE A 78 -10.61 12.84 -13.16
C ILE A 78 -11.40 11.75 -13.90
N ALA A 79 -11.06 10.47 -13.69
CA ALA A 79 -11.77 9.34 -14.30
C ALA A 79 -13.27 9.37 -13.97
N GLU A 80 -13.61 9.61 -12.70
CA GLU A 80 -14.99 9.74 -12.22
C GLU A 80 -15.72 10.90 -12.91
N SER A 81 -15.06 12.04 -13.14
CA SER A 81 -15.64 13.17 -13.89
C SER A 81 -15.99 12.86 -15.35
N PHE A 82 -15.39 11.80 -15.92
CA PHE A 82 -15.72 11.25 -17.24
C PHE A 82 -16.67 10.05 -17.17
N GLY A 83 -17.19 9.70 -15.99
CA GLY A 83 -18.08 8.55 -15.79
C GLY A 83 -17.36 7.19 -15.82
N LEU A 84 -16.06 7.16 -15.54
CA LEU A 84 -15.24 5.94 -15.50
C LEU A 84 -14.92 5.53 -14.06
N GLU A 85 -14.97 4.22 -13.78
CA GLU A 85 -14.53 3.60 -12.52
C GLU A 85 -13.16 2.89 -12.69
N LEU A 86 -12.33 2.85 -11.63
CA LEU A 86 -10.91 2.39 -11.66
C LEU A 86 -10.59 1.13 -10.84
#